data_AF-B5VLN2-F1
#
_entry.id   AF-B5VLN2-F1
#
_cell.length_a   1.000
_cell.length_b   1.000
_cell.length_c   1.000
_cell.angle_alpha   90.00
_cell.angle_beta   90.00
_cell.angle_gamma   90.00
#
_symmetry.space_group_name_H-M   'P 1'
#
loop_
_entity.id
_entity.type
_entity.pdbx_description
1 polymer ?
#
loop_
_entity_poly.entity_id
_entity_poly.type
_entity_poly.pdbx_seq_one_letter_code
_entity_poly.pdbx_strand_id
1 'polypeptide(L)'
;MISPRVNTRVWQRSISLLSPQAAKTESNVVTKERTYIENLSKDIATSRFRLVDENGKIASITVQPDIPICIKKDCLVSIHNLNHLSLSYKWLNFWSNLIKFRSFKSSLFHRIIGSSVLEILAAPNFQTSRRPFDSSRSLSVLNLTGTKDWNVFGKDSIIAFEQNSSLEIKSPIFPSARSLVSNSSKSQLPRKFQILNGRGNVLVCGGGLVYSIELIDESDKILVNSRNILAINGQ
;
A
#
# COMPACT_ATOMS: atom_id res chain seq x y z
N MET A 1 -32.87 58.70 -18.43
CA MET A 1 -31.83 57.90 -17.74
C MET A 1 -32.22 56.42 -17.87
N ILE A 2 -31.51 55.67 -18.73
CA ILE A 2 -31.80 54.26 -19.04
C ILE A 2 -30.72 53.41 -18.36
N SER A 3 -31.13 52.51 -17.48
CA SER A 3 -30.26 51.55 -16.78
C SER A 3 -30.10 50.28 -17.61
N PRO A 4 -28.89 49.75 -17.83
CA PRO A 4 -28.71 48.49 -18.55
C PRO A 4 -28.89 47.31 -17.58
N ARG A 5 -29.84 46.43 -17.90
CA ARG A 5 -29.97 45.11 -17.27
C ARG A 5 -28.83 44.21 -17.75
N VAL A 6 -27.95 43.80 -16.82
CA VAL A 6 -26.94 42.78 -17.05
C VAL A 6 -27.61 41.41 -17.07
N ASN A 7 -27.53 40.73 -18.21
CA ASN A 7 -28.13 39.43 -18.46
C ASN A 7 -27.12 38.34 -18.04
N THR A 8 -27.26 37.77 -16.84
CA THR A 8 -26.40 36.68 -16.37
C THR A 8 -26.87 35.36 -16.97
N ARG A 9 -26.21 34.91 -18.04
CA ARG A 9 -26.37 33.55 -18.56
C ARG A 9 -25.77 32.55 -17.57
N VAL A 10 -26.62 31.93 -16.76
CA VAL A 10 -26.26 30.78 -15.93
C VAL A 10 -26.17 29.56 -16.84
N TRP A 11 -24.97 28.99 -16.99
CA TRP A 11 -24.77 27.72 -17.68
C TRP A 11 -25.19 26.57 -16.76
N GLN A 12 -26.36 25.99 -17.04
CA GLN A 12 -26.84 24.78 -16.37
C GLN A 12 -26.26 23.56 -17.09
N ARG A 13 -25.36 22.82 -16.44
CA ARG A 13 -24.90 21.51 -16.90
C ARG A 13 -25.74 20.43 -16.22
N SER A 14 -26.64 19.82 -16.97
CA SER A 14 -27.34 18.60 -16.57
C SER A 14 -26.39 17.41 -16.68
N ILE A 15 -26.19 16.70 -15.57
CA ILE A 15 -25.46 15.43 -15.55
C ILE A 15 -26.52 14.33 -15.45
N SER A 16 -26.74 13.59 -16.53
CA SER A 16 -27.49 12.34 -16.50
C SER A 16 -26.54 11.21 -16.10
N LEU A 17 -26.82 10.58 -14.97
CA LEU A 17 -26.16 9.34 -14.56
C LEU A 17 -26.81 8.19 -15.35
N LEU A 18 -26.14 7.73 -16.40
CA LEU A 18 -26.49 6.48 -17.05
C LEU A 18 -26.11 5.33 -16.12
N SER A 19 -27.12 4.57 -15.68
CA SER A 19 -26.94 3.30 -14.98
C SER A 19 -26.18 2.33 -15.89
N PRO A 20 -25.08 1.69 -15.45
CA PRO A 20 -24.37 0.72 -16.27
C PRO A 20 -25.25 -0.54 -16.43
N GLN A 21 -25.76 -0.70 -17.64
CA GLN A 21 -26.35 -1.96 -18.11
C GLN A 21 -25.21 -2.98 -18.24
N ALA A 22 -25.38 -4.15 -17.64
CA ALA A 22 -24.37 -5.22 -17.62
C ALA A 22 -24.05 -5.69 -19.06
N ALA A 23 -22.94 -5.21 -19.61
CA ALA A 23 -22.36 -5.74 -20.83
C ALA A 23 -21.57 -7.02 -20.47
N LYS A 24 -22.07 -8.17 -20.94
CA LYS A 24 -21.28 -9.39 -21.08
C LYS A 24 -20.13 -9.08 -22.04
N THR A 25 -18.90 -9.07 -21.54
CA THR A 25 -17.71 -9.00 -22.38
C THR A 25 -16.87 -10.24 -22.13
N GLU A 26 -16.65 -10.96 -23.22
CA GLU A 26 -15.94 -12.22 -23.34
C GLU A 26 -14.48 -12.08 -22.87
N SER A 27 -14.07 -13.06 -22.07
CA SER A 27 -12.72 -13.21 -21.55
C SER A 27 -11.77 -13.67 -22.66
N ASN A 28 -11.07 -12.73 -23.31
CA ASN A 28 -9.84 -13.05 -24.03
C ASN A 28 -8.67 -13.08 -23.04
N VAL A 29 -8.51 -14.26 -22.43
CA VAL A 29 -7.34 -14.63 -21.64
C VAL A 29 -6.15 -14.77 -22.60
N VAL A 30 -5.27 -13.77 -22.64
CA VAL A 30 -3.95 -13.93 -23.26
C VAL A 30 -3.04 -14.63 -22.25
N THR A 31 -3.07 -15.96 -22.31
CA THR A 31 -2.09 -16.85 -21.68
C THR A 31 -0.84 -16.87 -22.55
N LYS A 32 0.21 -16.13 -22.19
CA LYS A 32 1.59 -16.43 -22.60
C LYS A 32 2.60 -15.56 -21.83
N GLU A 33 3.01 -16.07 -20.66
CA GLU A 33 4.38 -16.06 -20.14
C GLU A 33 4.35 -16.65 -18.73
N ARG A 34 4.53 -17.98 -18.63
CA ARG A 34 4.54 -18.71 -17.35
C ARG A 34 5.70 -19.68 -17.19
N THR A 35 6.77 -19.53 -17.97
CA THR A 35 7.76 -20.63 -18.07
C THR A 35 9.23 -20.20 -18.04
N TYR A 36 9.58 -19.04 -17.46
CA TYR A 36 11.01 -18.65 -17.34
C TYR A 36 11.50 -18.19 -15.95
N ILE A 37 10.63 -18.15 -14.92
CA ILE A 37 11.06 -17.78 -13.55
C ILE A 37 11.31 -19.02 -12.66
N GLU A 38 10.95 -20.23 -13.09
CA GLU A 38 10.95 -21.40 -12.20
C GLU A 38 12.32 -22.02 -11.85
N ASN A 39 13.45 -21.55 -12.38
CA ASN A 39 14.73 -22.26 -12.22
C ASN A 39 15.91 -21.46 -11.63
N LEU A 40 15.67 -20.36 -10.91
CA LEU A 40 16.79 -19.65 -10.25
C LEU A 40 16.48 -19.03 -8.88
N SER A 41 15.90 -19.79 -7.96
CA SER A 41 15.90 -19.42 -6.54
C SER A 41 16.06 -20.66 -5.68
N LYS A 42 17.29 -20.90 -5.20
CA LYS A 42 17.48 -21.71 -3.99
C LYS A 42 16.63 -21.06 -2.88
N ASP A 43 15.64 -21.81 -2.42
CA ASP A 43 14.51 -21.42 -1.60
C ASP A 43 14.91 -20.60 -0.37
N ILE A 44 14.73 -19.28 -0.45
CA ILE A 44 14.29 -18.54 0.72
C ILE A 44 12.79 -18.79 0.75
N ALA A 45 12.33 -19.63 1.67
CA ALA A 45 10.91 -19.83 1.90
C ALA A 45 10.30 -18.43 2.14
N THR A 46 9.48 -17.90 1.25
CA THR A 46 8.80 -16.62 1.45
C THR A 46 7.34 -16.85 1.78
N SER A 47 6.78 -16.02 2.64
CA SER A 47 5.36 -16.10 2.97
C SER A 47 4.51 -15.63 1.80
N ARG A 48 3.36 -16.25 1.54
CA ARG A 48 2.52 -15.92 0.37
C ARG A 48 1.39 -14.99 0.78
N PHE A 49 1.23 -13.90 0.04
CA PHE A 49 0.19 -12.90 0.27
C PHE A 49 -0.80 -12.95 -0.89
N ARG A 50 -2.09 -13.05 -0.60
CA ARG A 50 -3.15 -13.12 -1.61
C ARG A 50 -4.34 -12.28 -1.17
N LEU A 51 -4.94 -11.54 -2.11
CA LEU A 51 -6.24 -10.92 -1.88
C LEU A 51 -7.32 -12.01 -1.93
N VAL A 52 -8.25 -11.99 -0.98
CA VAL A 52 -9.33 -12.98 -0.88
C VAL A 52 -10.54 -12.55 -1.70
N ASP A 53 -10.78 -11.25 -1.79
CA ASP A 53 -11.92 -10.65 -2.49
C ASP A 53 -11.47 -9.75 -3.65
N GLU A 54 -12.36 -9.59 -4.64
CA GLU A 54 -12.12 -8.75 -5.82
C GLU A 54 -11.98 -7.26 -5.47
N ASN A 55 -12.60 -6.83 -4.37
CA ASN A 55 -12.50 -5.45 -3.90
C ASN A 55 -11.21 -5.18 -3.08
N GLY A 56 -10.40 -6.22 -2.85
CA GLY A 56 -9.16 -6.15 -2.07
C GLY A 56 -9.37 -5.70 -0.62
N LYS A 57 -10.52 -5.99 0.01
CA LYS A 57 -10.76 -5.60 1.42
C LYS A 57 -10.11 -6.57 2.40
N ILE A 58 -9.87 -7.81 2.01
CA ILE A 58 -9.31 -8.86 2.86
C ILE A 58 -8.15 -9.54 2.14
N ALA A 59 -7.07 -9.80 2.88
CA ALA A 59 -5.94 -10.58 2.41
C ALA A 59 -5.74 -11.82 3.27
N SER A 60 -5.38 -12.92 2.61
CA SER A 60 -4.88 -14.15 3.21
C SER A 60 -3.36 -14.16 3.10
N ILE A 61 -2.71 -14.48 4.22
CA ILE A 61 -1.26 -14.54 4.35
C ILE A 61 -0.90 -15.94 4.83
N THR A 62 -0.25 -16.72 3.97
CA THR A 62 0.30 -18.03 4.32
C THR A 62 1.74 -17.86 4.77
N VAL A 63 1.97 -18.01 6.07
CA VAL A 63 3.26 -17.82 6.72
C VAL A 63 4.02 -19.12 6.74
N GLN A 64 5.28 -19.08 6.30
CA GLN A 64 6.17 -20.24 6.41
C GLN A 64 6.68 -20.39 7.85
N PRO A 65 7.01 -21.63 8.29
CA PRO A 65 7.59 -21.87 9.62
C PRO A 65 8.81 -21.00 9.88
N ASP A 66 8.94 -20.52 11.12
CA ASP A 66 10.06 -19.70 11.62
C ASP A 66 10.29 -18.34 10.95
N ILE A 67 9.38 -17.92 10.05
CA ILE A 67 9.43 -16.61 9.41
C ILE A 67 8.48 -15.66 10.12
N PRO A 68 8.99 -14.62 10.82
CA PRO A 68 8.13 -13.69 11.51
C PRO A 68 7.37 -12.83 10.51
N ILE A 69 6.06 -12.70 10.69
CA ILE A 69 5.26 -11.69 9.99
C ILE A 69 4.85 -10.59 10.97
N CYS A 70 5.01 -9.35 10.52
CA CYS A 70 4.50 -8.19 11.22
C CYS A 70 3.18 -7.76 10.60
N ILE A 71 2.10 -7.79 11.37
CA ILE A 71 0.78 -7.29 10.97
C ILE A 71 0.43 -6.10 11.84
N LYS A 72 -0.03 -5.04 11.22
CA LYS A 72 -0.38 -3.81 11.91
C LYS A 72 -1.44 -4.07 12.97
N LYS A 73 -1.29 -3.39 14.12
CA LYS A 73 -2.29 -3.45 15.20
C LYS A 73 -3.69 -3.12 14.65
N ASP A 74 -4.68 -3.88 15.10
CA ASP A 74 -6.09 -3.80 14.70
C ASP A 74 -6.39 -4.19 13.24
N CYS A 75 -5.40 -4.69 12.47
CA CYS A 75 -5.61 -5.19 11.11
C CYS A 75 -5.60 -6.73 11.00
N LEU A 76 -5.33 -7.41 12.11
CA LEU A 76 -5.43 -8.85 12.22
C LEU A 76 -6.90 -9.26 12.38
N VAL A 77 -7.40 -10.13 11.51
CA VAL A 77 -8.78 -10.64 11.55
C VAL A 77 -8.83 -12.00 12.23
N SER A 78 -8.03 -12.95 11.75
CA SER A 78 -7.95 -14.29 12.33
C SER A 78 -6.60 -14.94 12.04
N ILE A 79 -6.24 -15.91 12.88
CA ILE A 79 -5.10 -16.80 12.67
C ILE A 79 -5.64 -18.22 12.73
N HIS A 80 -5.32 -19.01 11.73
CA HIS A 80 -5.60 -20.43 11.66
C HIS A 80 -4.30 -21.21 11.88
N ASN A 81 -4.43 -22.40 12.49
CA ASN A 81 -3.35 -23.26 12.98
C ASN A 81 -2.48 -22.61 14.09
N LEU A 82 -2.96 -22.60 15.33
CA LEU A 82 -2.28 -21.94 16.47
C LEU A 82 -1.17 -22.77 17.13
N ASN A 83 -0.77 -23.90 16.53
CA ASN A 83 0.20 -24.81 17.14
C ASN A 83 1.57 -24.13 17.28
N HIS A 84 2.01 -23.94 18.54
CA HIS A 84 3.26 -23.29 18.90
C HIS A 84 3.46 -21.92 18.23
N LEU A 85 2.48 -21.04 18.41
CA LEU A 85 2.53 -19.66 17.96
C LEU A 85 3.10 -18.74 19.04
N SER A 86 4.05 -17.88 18.66
CA SER A 86 4.54 -16.77 19.46
C SER A 86 3.98 -15.46 18.91
N LEU A 87 3.30 -14.71 19.78
CA LEU A 87 2.77 -13.38 19.50
C LEU A 87 3.51 -12.36 20.35
N SER A 88 4.11 -11.37 19.70
CA SER A 88 4.78 -10.24 20.36
C SER A 88 4.42 -8.93 19.68
N TYR A 89 4.88 -7.81 20.22
CA TYR A 89 4.69 -6.49 19.64
C TYR A 89 6.01 -5.96 19.07
N LYS A 90 5.92 -5.30 17.92
CA LYS A 90 7.05 -4.59 17.29
C LYS A 90 6.67 -3.15 17.02
N TRP A 91 7.56 -2.24 17.43
CA TRP A 91 7.47 -0.83 17.09
C TRP A 91 8.39 -0.54 15.90
N LEU A 92 7.81 -0.05 14.81
CA LEU A 92 8.50 0.31 13.58
C LEU A 92 8.56 1.83 13.45
N ASN A 93 9.76 2.41 13.33
CA ASN A 93 9.93 3.84 13.03
C ASN A 93 9.17 4.76 14.01
N PHE A 94 9.16 4.42 15.32
CA PHE A 94 8.32 5.09 16.32
C PHE A 94 8.43 6.62 16.30
N TRP A 95 9.64 7.15 16.50
CA TRP A 95 9.88 8.60 16.56
C TRP A 95 9.64 9.30 15.22
N SER A 96 10.13 8.73 14.12
CA SER A 96 9.98 9.31 12.79
C SER A 96 8.51 9.36 12.36
N ASN A 97 7.74 8.31 12.64
CA ASN A 97 6.29 8.28 12.37
C ASN A 97 5.51 9.20 13.32
N LEU A 98 5.92 9.33 14.59
CA LEU A 98 5.30 10.25 15.52
C LEU A 98 5.44 11.69 15.02
N ILE A 99 6.62 12.10 14.55
CA ILE A 99 6.84 13.45 14.02
C ILE A 99 6.14 13.62 12.66
N LYS A 100 6.27 12.64 11.75
CA LYS A 100 5.76 12.72 10.36
C LYS A 100 4.24 12.64 10.27
N PHE A 101 3.63 11.77 11.05
CA PHE A 101 2.21 11.45 10.99
C PHE A 101 1.43 11.89 12.23
N ARG A 102 2.11 12.45 13.25
CA ARG A 102 1.49 12.86 14.53
C ARG A 102 0.73 11.72 15.19
N SER A 103 1.24 10.49 15.08
CA SER A 103 0.55 9.31 15.59
C SER A 103 1.50 8.14 15.83
N PHE A 104 1.40 7.54 17.00
CA PHE A 104 2.12 6.32 17.37
C PHE A 104 1.47 5.04 16.80
N LYS A 105 0.16 5.08 16.48
CA LYS A 105 -0.59 3.90 16.00
C LYS A 105 -0.01 3.32 14.71
N SER A 106 0.56 4.19 13.86
CA SER A 106 1.19 3.79 12.59
C SER A 106 2.46 2.99 12.74
N SER A 107 3.01 2.95 13.96
CA SER A 107 4.27 2.29 14.29
C SER A 107 4.09 0.96 14.99
N LEU A 108 2.87 0.57 15.38
CA LEU A 108 2.65 -0.62 16.22
C LEU A 108 2.14 -1.81 15.40
N PHE A 109 2.89 -2.91 15.48
CA PHE A 109 2.63 -4.16 14.78
C PHE A 109 2.62 -5.34 15.75
N HIS A 110 1.76 -6.32 15.48
CA HIS A 110 1.84 -7.68 16.00
C HIS A 110 2.90 -8.44 15.21
N ARG A 111 3.92 -8.94 15.90
CA ARG A 111 4.92 -9.87 15.36
C ARG A 111 4.48 -11.28 15.69
N ILE A 112 4.17 -12.05 14.65
CA ILE A 112 3.64 -13.41 14.72
C ILE A 112 4.70 -14.36 14.18
N ILE A 113 5.01 -15.42 14.92
CA ILE A 113 5.94 -16.47 14.53
C ILE A 113 5.29 -17.82 14.85
N GLY A 114 5.29 -18.74 13.90
CA GLY A 114 4.83 -20.11 14.11
C GLY A 114 5.93 -21.11 13.79
N SER A 115 5.94 -22.24 14.48
CA SER A 115 6.79 -23.40 14.14
C SER A 115 6.22 -24.26 13.00
N SER A 116 4.99 -23.97 12.56
CA SER A 116 4.32 -24.61 11.44
C SER A 116 3.74 -23.55 10.51
N VAL A 117 3.23 -23.98 9.35
CA VAL A 117 2.58 -23.07 8.40
C VAL A 117 1.35 -22.46 9.04
N LEU A 118 1.30 -21.12 9.08
CA LEU A 118 0.16 -20.37 9.60
C LEU A 118 -0.64 -19.77 8.45
N GLU A 119 -1.95 -19.70 8.61
CA GLU A 119 -2.81 -18.97 7.70
C GLU A 119 -3.43 -17.80 8.45
N ILE A 120 -3.18 -16.59 7.96
CA ILE A 120 -3.60 -15.37 8.64
C ILE A 120 -4.51 -14.58 7.73
N LEU A 121 -5.65 -14.14 8.24
CA LEU A 121 -6.50 -13.16 7.57
C LEU A 121 -6.19 -11.78 8.13
N ALA A 122 -5.97 -10.84 7.21
CA ALA A 122 -5.74 -9.44 7.51
C ALA A 122 -6.72 -8.56 6.72
N ALA A 123 -7.21 -7.51 7.36
CA ALA A 123 -8.07 -6.50 6.75
C ALA A 123 -7.70 -5.13 7.30
N PRO A 124 -7.82 -4.05 6.52
CA PRO A 124 -7.50 -2.73 7.03
C PRO A 124 -8.54 -2.31 8.08
N ASN A 125 -8.08 -1.71 9.18
CA ASN A 125 -9.00 -1.22 10.22
C ASN A 125 -9.84 -0.04 9.70
N PHE A 126 -11.11 -0.30 9.37
CA PHE A 126 -12.05 0.67 8.83
C PHE A 126 -12.57 1.69 9.86
N GLN A 127 -12.30 1.52 11.17
CA GLN A 127 -13.08 2.18 12.22
C GLN A 127 -12.48 3.47 12.79
N THR A 128 -11.29 3.90 12.38
CA THR A 128 -10.56 4.96 13.12
C THR A 128 -10.69 6.38 12.57
N SER A 129 -11.38 6.56 11.44
CA SER A 129 -11.66 7.89 10.90
C SER A 129 -12.93 8.46 11.56
N ARG A 130 -12.78 9.41 12.49
CA ARG A 130 -13.90 10.25 13.00
C ARG A 130 -14.60 11.08 11.91
N ARG A 131 -14.16 10.99 10.65
CA ARG A 131 -14.81 11.65 9.52
C ARG A 131 -15.66 10.61 8.78
N PRO A 132 -16.97 10.84 8.64
CA PRO A 132 -17.95 9.91 8.07
C PRO A 132 -17.87 9.78 6.54
N PHE A 133 -16.78 10.22 5.92
CA PHE A 133 -16.59 10.00 4.50
C PHE A 133 -16.12 8.56 4.31
N ASP A 134 -16.99 7.77 3.67
CA ASP A 134 -16.83 6.41 3.13
C ASP A 134 -15.55 6.25 2.31
N SER A 135 -14.39 6.36 2.96
CA SER A 135 -13.13 5.97 2.34
C SER A 135 -13.02 4.47 2.46
N SER A 136 -13.72 3.78 1.54
CA SER A 136 -13.40 2.40 1.21
C SER A 136 -11.90 2.29 1.06
N ARG A 137 -11.29 1.27 1.65
CA ARG A 137 -9.86 1.02 1.51
C ARG A 137 -9.68 -0.33 0.86
N SER A 138 -8.75 -0.39 -0.07
CA SER A 138 -8.36 -1.63 -0.72
C SER A 138 -6.89 -1.91 -0.46
N LEU A 139 -6.60 -3.19 -0.34
CA LEU A 139 -5.30 -3.77 -0.14
C LEU A 139 -4.68 -4.07 -1.51
N SER A 140 -3.35 -4.01 -1.55
CA SER A 140 -2.56 -4.49 -2.67
C SER A 140 -1.31 -5.18 -2.15
N VAL A 141 -0.83 -6.16 -2.90
CA VAL A 141 0.36 -6.95 -2.55
C VAL A 141 1.54 -6.39 -3.34
N LEU A 142 2.59 -5.99 -2.64
CA LEU A 142 3.88 -5.63 -3.21
C LEU A 142 4.86 -6.77 -2.98
N ASN A 143 5.29 -7.39 -4.07
CA ASN A 143 6.33 -8.41 -4.07
C ASN A 143 7.68 -7.74 -4.38
N LEU A 144 8.53 -7.63 -3.38
CA LEU A 144 9.82 -6.95 -3.48
C LEU A 144 10.89 -7.98 -3.87
N THR A 145 11.46 -7.81 -5.06
CA THR A 145 12.54 -8.66 -5.60
C THR A 145 13.93 -8.21 -5.17
N GLY A 146 14.05 -7.05 -4.52
CA GLY A 146 15.33 -6.44 -4.12
C GLY A 146 16.05 -5.68 -5.23
N THR A 147 15.47 -5.59 -6.43
CA THR A 147 16.08 -4.87 -7.56
C THR A 147 15.80 -3.37 -7.53
N LYS A 148 14.69 -2.96 -6.91
CA LYS A 148 14.24 -1.57 -6.84
C LYS A 148 13.71 -1.29 -5.44
N ASP A 149 13.97 -0.09 -4.96
CA ASP A 149 13.35 0.41 -3.74
C ASP A 149 11.93 0.89 -4.04
N TRP A 150 11.07 0.96 -3.02
CA TRP A 150 9.69 1.43 -3.17
C TRP A 150 9.37 2.53 -2.17
N ASN A 151 8.86 3.64 -2.67
CA ASN A 151 8.32 4.71 -1.85
C ASN A 151 6.82 4.47 -1.65
N VAL A 152 6.43 4.09 -0.44
CA VAL A 152 5.03 3.88 -0.06
C VAL A 152 4.52 5.08 0.72
N PHE A 153 3.48 5.71 0.19
CA PHE A 153 2.89 6.94 0.72
C PHE A 153 1.78 6.66 1.70
N GLY A 154 1.59 7.58 2.64
CA GLY A 154 0.49 7.52 3.60
C GLY A 154 0.90 7.02 4.98
N LYS A 155 0.10 7.41 5.96
CA LYS A 155 0.31 7.14 7.39
C LYS A 155 0.12 5.67 7.72
N ASP A 156 -0.94 5.08 7.18
CA ASP A 156 -1.38 3.73 7.52
C ASP A 156 -1.44 2.81 6.30
N SER A 157 -0.54 3.04 5.35
CA SER A 157 -0.48 2.28 4.09
C SER A 157 0.12 0.90 4.27
N ILE A 158 1.15 0.70 5.09
CA ILE A 158 1.68 -0.65 5.35
C ILE A 158 0.79 -1.36 6.37
N ILE A 159 0.23 -2.50 5.97
CA ILE A 159 -0.66 -3.34 6.80
C ILE A 159 0.07 -4.58 7.31
N ALA A 160 0.81 -5.26 6.45
CA ALA A 160 1.57 -6.43 6.86
C ALA A 160 2.86 -6.52 6.06
N PHE A 161 3.89 -7.13 6.64
CA PHE A 161 5.13 -7.40 5.94
C PHE A 161 5.86 -8.60 6.54
N GLU A 162 6.62 -9.29 5.69
CA GLU A 162 7.52 -10.35 6.12
C GLU A 162 8.76 -9.75 6.81
N GLN A 163 9.01 -10.12 8.06
CA GLN A 163 10.21 -9.67 8.77
C GLN A 163 11.34 -10.67 8.55
N ASN A 164 11.90 -10.65 7.34
CA ASN A 164 13.13 -11.36 7.01
C ASN A 164 14.35 -10.41 7.13
N SER A 165 15.56 -10.93 6.91
CA SER A 165 16.81 -10.15 6.96
C SER A 165 17.03 -9.24 5.76
N SER A 166 16.27 -9.42 4.68
CA SER A 166 16.43 -8.69 3.43
C SER A 166 15.49 -7.48 3.32
N LEU A 167 14.32 -7.50 3.95
CA LEU A 167 13.35 -6.41 3.88
C LEU A 167 13.61 -5.36 4.96
N GLU A 168 13.90 -4.14 4.53
CA GLU A 168 14.07 -2.99 5.41
C GLU A 168 13.00 -1.93 5.13
N ILE A 169 12.37 -1.40 6.19
CA ILE A 169 11.38 -0.33 6.09
C ILE A 169 11.92 0.92 6.77
N LYS A 170 12.34 1.90 5.97
CA LYS A 170 12.88 3.18 6.44
C LYS A 170 11.81 4.25 6.40
N SER A 171 11.76 5.09 7.42
CA SER A 171 11.00 6.34 7.38
C SER A 171 12.01 7.48 7.29
N PRO A 172 12.17 8.15 6.13
CA PRO A 172 13.11 9.25 6.02
C PRO A 172 12.74 10.29 7.07
N ILE A 173 13.69 10.56 7.96
CA ILE A 173 13.60 11.62 8.96
C ILE A 173 13.67 12.93 8.19
N PHE A 174 12.89 13.93 8.61
CA PHE A 174 12.87 15.24 7.97
C PHE A 174 14.31 15.73 7.72
N PRO A 175 14.56 16.43 6.60
CA PRO A 175 15.83 17.10 6.43
C PRO A 175 16.06 18.01 7.65
N SER A 176 17.26 17.91 8.24
CA SER A 176 17.64 18.75 9.38
C SER A 176 17.48 20.23 9.00
N ALA A 177 17.30 21.11 10.00
CA ALA A 177 17.15 22.55 9.77
C ALA A 177 18.30 23.17 8.92
N ARG A 178 19.45 22.49 8.80
CA ARG A 178 20.57 22.90 7.93
C ARG A 178 20.29 22.72 6.43
N SER A 179 19.29 21.92 6.04
CA SER A 179 18.90 21.77 4.62
C SER A 179 18.01 22.89 4.10
N LEU A 180 17.55 23.82 4.96
CA LEU A 180 16.83 25.03 4.54
C LEU A 180 17.72 26.07 3.86
N VAL A 181 19.04 25.89 3.90
CA VAL A 181 20.04 26.81 3.32
C VAL A 181 20.53 26.36 1.94
N SER A 182 20.27 25.11 1.52
CA SER A 182 20.65 24.66 0.18
C SER A 182 19.45 24.80 -0.77
N ASN A 183 19.58 25.65 -1.78
CA ASN A 183 18.69 25.78 -2.93
C ASN A 183 18.67 24.53 -3.85
N SER A 184 19.09 23.36 -3.38
CA SER A 184 19.08 22.13 -4.17
C SER A 184 17.69 21.49 -4.12
N SER A 185 17.04 21.51 -5.29
CA SER A 185 15.92 20.65 -5.70
C SER A 185 14.85 20.35 -4.65
N LYS A 186 13.75 21.10 -4.70
CA LYS A 186 12.47 20.68 -4.10
C LYS A 186 12.15 19.27 -4.62
N SER A 187 12.37 18.25 -3.79
CA SER A 187 11.84 16.90 -4.04
C SER A 187 10.35 17.06 -4.34
N GLN A 188 9.96 16.72 -5.58
CA GLN A 188 8.57 16.85 -6.06
C GLN A 188 7.64 15.82 -5.41
N LEU A 189 8.21 14.83 -4.72
CA LEU A 189 7.46 13.78 -4.07
C LEU A 189 6.82 14.25 -2.75
N PRO A 190 5.62 13.77 -2.43
CA PRO A 190 4.98 14.04 -1.14
C PRO A 190 5.92 13.65 0.02
N ARG A 191 6.12 14.54 1.00
CA ARG A 191 7.04 14.31 2.15
C ARG A 191 6.62 13.18 3.11
N LYS A 192 5.46 12.55 2.89
CA LYS A 192 4.82 11.57 3.78
C LYS A 192 4.87 10.16 3.18
N PHE A 193 6.08 9.62 3.09
CA PHE A 193 6.35 8.27 2.61
C PHE A 193 7.28 7.49 3.54
N GLN A 194 7.28 6.19 3.34
CA GLN A 194 8.20 5.19 3.88
C GLN A 194 8.88 4.51 2.69
N ILE A 195 10.13 4.10 2.84
CA ILE A 195 10.93 3.45 1.81
C ILE A 195 11.04 1.98 2.16
N LEU A 196 10.69 1.10 1.22
CA LEU A 196 10.83 -0.35 1.32
C LEU A 196 12.01 -0.77 0.46
N ASN A 197 12.99 -1.43 1.07
CA ASN A 197 14.21 -1.87 0.41
C ASN A 197 14.40 -3.38 0.56
N GLY A 198 14.97 -4.00 -0.46
CA GLY A 198 15.35 -5.41 -0.45
C GLY A 198 14.21 -6.39 -0.80
N ARG A 199 14.22 -7.59 -0.21
CA ARG A 199 13.38 -8.73 -0.66
C ARG A 199 12.32 -9.14 0.34
N GLY A 200 11.11 -9.38 -0.14
CA GLY A 200 10.01 -9.90 0.68
C GLY A 200 8.65 -9.41 0.21
N ASN A 201 7.61 -9.83 0.93
CA ASN A 201 6.23 -9.47 0.60
C ASN A 201 5.68 -8.44 1.58
N VAL A 202 5.02 -7.42 1.04
CA VAL A 202 4.41 -6.33 1.80
C VAL A 202 2.97 -6.15 1.36
N LEU A 203 2.06 -6.14 2.32
CA LEU A 203 0.66 -5.78 2.12
C LEU A 203 0.50 -4.28 2.36
N VAL A 204 0.10 -3.56 1.33
CA VAL A 204 -0.18 -2.12 1.38
C VAL A 204 -1.68 -1.85 1.26
N CYS A 205 -2.10 -0.66 1.69
CA CYS A 205 -3.49 -0.24 1.76
C CYS A 205 -3.64 1.20 1.25
N GLY A 206 -4.47 1.36 0.22
CA GLY A 206 -4.84 2.63 -0.37
C GLY A 206 -6.24 3.09 0.03
N GLY A 207 -6.52 4.38 -0.15
CA GLY A 207 -7.88 4.90 -0.12
C GLY A 207 -8.55 4.73 -1.49
N GLY A 208 -9.76 4.20 -1.52
CA GLY A 208 -10.48 3.81 -2.72
C GLY A 208 -10.00 2.47 -3.29
N LEU A 209 -10.14 2.32 -4.61
CA LEU A 209 -9.59 1.21 -5.38
C LEU A 209 -8.13 1.47 -5.74
N VAL A 210 -7.29 0.43 -5.69
CA VAL A 210 -5.88 0.50 -6.05
C VAL A 210 -5.67 -0.11 -7.43
N TYR A 211 -5.00 0.64 -8.30
CA TYR A 211 -4.62 0.21 -9.65
C TYR A 211 -3.10 0.19 -9.76
N SER A 212 -2.56 -0.81 -10.46
CA SER A 212 -1.16 -0.86 -10.84
C SER A 212 -1.01 -0.25 -12.22
N ILE A 213 -0.08 0.68 -12.37
CA ILE A 213 0.26 1.29 -13.66
C ILE A 213 1.74 1.02 -13.87
N GLU A 214 2.05 0.30 -14.95
CA GLU A 214 3.41 0.03 -15.37
C GLU A 214 3.75 0.95 -16.54
N LEU A 215 4.81 1.73 -16.38
CA LEU A 215 5.38 2.53 -17.45
C LEU A 215 6.43 1.66 -18.15
N ILE A 216 6.23 1.43 -19.44
CA ILE A 216 6.99 0.43 -20.20
C ILE A 216 8.41 0.93 -20.49
N ASP A 217 8.54 2.21 -20.84
CA ASP A 217 9.80 2.82 -21.24
C ASP A 217 9.98 4.24 -20.64
N GLU A 218 11.14 4.84 -20.89
CA GLU A 218 11.48 6.19 -20.40
C GLU A 218 10.67 7.32 -21.07
N SER A 219 10.04 7.02 -22.20
CA SER A 219 9.21 7.96 -22.94
C SER A 219 7.77 7.99 -22.41
N ASP A 220 7.32 6.90 -21.80
CA ASP A 220 6.02 6.77 -21.17
C ASP A 220 5.93 7.65 -19.92
N LYS A 221 4.97 8.58 -19.94
CA LYS A 221 4.80 9.60 -18.91
C LYS A 221 3.33 9.69 -18.55
N ILE A 222 3.08 9.65 -17.25
CA ILE A 222 1.74 9.81 -16.70
C ILE A 222 1.70 11.01 -15.74
N LEU A 223 0.63 11.79 -15.84
CA LEU A 223 0.30 12.83 -14.87
C LEU A 223 -0.69 12.26 -13.84
N VAL A 224 -0.22 12.08 -12.60
CA VAL A 224 -1.04 11.57 -11.50
C VAL A 224 -1.18 12.62 -10.41
N ASN A 225 -2.39 12.78 -9.87
CA ASN A 225 -2.59 13.60 -8.68
C ASN A 225 -1.82 12.98 -7.51
N SER A 226 -0.90 13.73 -6.91
CA SER A 226 -0.04 13.26 -5.82
C SER A 226 -0.78 12.74 -4.59
N ARG A 227 -2.06 13.10 -4.41
CA ARG A 227 -2.93 12.58 -3.34
C ARG A 227 -3.41 11.15 -3.59
N ASN A 228 -3.36 10.67 -4.83
CA ASN A 228 -3.84 9.36 -5.25
C ASN A 228 -2.71 8.35 -5.44
N ILE A 229 -1.47 8.73 -5.13
CA ILE A 229 -0.32 7.83 -5.22
C ILE A 229 -0.22 7.02 -3.93
N LEU A 230 -0.30 5.69 -4.04
CA LEU A 230 -0.09 4.77 -2.92
C LEU A 230 1.37 4.35 -2.82
N ALA A 231 1.97 3.92 -3.92
CA ALA A 231 3.36 3.48 -3.98
C ALA A 231 3.94 3.79 -5.36
N ILE A 232 5.24 4.09 -5.40
CA ILE A 232 6.01 4.18 -6.64
C ILE A 232 7.34 3.46 -6.42
N ASN A 233 7.88 2.84 -7.46
CA ASN A 233 9.26 2.39 -7.41
C ASN A 233 10.20 3.61 -7.37
N GLY A 234 11.18 3.57 -6.48
CA GLY A 234 12.35 4.43 -6.54
C GLY A 234 13.30 3.84 -7.59
N GLN A 235 13.78 4.68 -8.50
CA GLN A 235 14.93 4.34 -9.35
C GLN A 235 16.14 4.02 -8.48
#